data_AF-A0A2K4Y808-F1
#
_entry.id   AF-A0A2K4Y808-F1
#
_cell.length_a   1.000
_cell.length_b   1.000
_cell.length_c   1.000
_cell.angle_alpha   90.00
_cell.angle_beta   90.00
_cell.angle_gamma   90.00
#
_symmetry.space_group_name_H-M   'P 1'
#
loop_
_entity.id
_entity.type
_entity.pdbx_description
1 polymer ?
#
loop_
_entity_poly.entity_id
_entity_poly.type
_entity_poly.pdbx_seq_one_letter_code
_entity_poly.pdbx_strand_id
1 'polypeptide(L)'
;MAQAVVVTHAQRRALSLSGGSRRPRCTRPAVAGRPRARRVAPATPPPVSNPPPSGKPRKHRELPWFFSELVIPTVVALVTGAIVAVGTIKGQALLDDAREDRALRLENLRFVRDHSAVDPYQPRPFGGLDLRGQHLRGLQLAHANFDDAQLEGAIFNNSNLSGASFNFARLDHADLVAADLSETEMKGTNLSGADLDRANLTGAMFDQTVLYRANLKTANLNGAVFRCVHYDGSTSWPPGFNPPPRDQPCAAAEEVRR
;
A
#
# COMPACT_ATOMS: atom_id res chain seq x y z
N MET A 1 -12.78 7.07 36.27
CA MET A 1 -13.91 6.46 35.53
C MET A 1 -14.13 7.27 34.25
N ALA A 2 -13.41 6.93 33.18
CA ALA A 2 -13.63 7.50 31.85
C ALA A 2 -13.43 6.35 30.87
N GLN A 3 -14.52 5.97 30.21
CA GLN A 3 -14.60 4.84 29.29
C GLN A 3 -14.05 5.27 27.93
N ALA A 4 -13.09 4.51 27.40
CA ALA A 4 -12.56 4.68 26.06
C ALA A 4 -13.55 4.07 25.05
N VAL A 5 -13.91 4.85 24.04
CA VAL A 5 -14.81 4.46 22.96
C VAL A 5 -14.02 3.63 21.95
N VAL A 6 -14.28 2.33 21.93
CA VAL A 6 -13.84 1.40 20.89
C VAL A 6 -14.79 1.56 19.69
N VAL A 7 -14.31 2.07 18.56
CA VAL A 7 -15.07 2.07 17.31
C VAL A 7 -14.60 0.89 16.45
N THR A 8 -15.29 -0.23 16.57
CA THR A 8 -15.17 -1.37 15.65
C THR A 8 -15.94 -1.08 14.36
N HIS A 9 -15.23 -0.92 13.23
CA HIS A 9 -15.87 -0.85 11.92
C HIS A 9 -16.05 -2.27 11.35
N ALA A 10 -17.18 -2.88 11.68
CA ALA A 10 -17.67 -4.09 11.02
C ALA A 10 -18.76 -3.75 10.01
N GLN A 11 -18.77 -4.52 8.92
CA GLN A 11 -19.84 -4.70 7.92
C GLN A 11 -19.95 -3.67 6.78
N ARG A 12 -19.60 -4.13 5.56
CA ARG A 12 -20.53 -4.09 4.41
C ARG A 12 -20.32 -5.32 3.52
N ARG A 13 -21.39 -6.10 3.38
CA ARG A 13 -21.53 -7.27 2.52
C ARG A 13 -21.66 -6.87 1.04
N ALA A 14 -21.00 -7.67 0.22
CA ALA A 14 -21.39 -8.23 -1.08
C ALA A 14 -22.51 -7.57 -1.89
N LEU A 15 -22.18 -7.24 -3.14
CA LEU A 15 -23.06 -7.42 -4.30
C LEU A 15 -22.25 -8.03 -5.45
N SER A 16 -22.64 -9.26 -5.80
CA SER A 16 -22.20 -10.03 -6.95
C SER A 16 -22.92 -9.53 -8.20
N LEU A 17 -22.19 -9.21 -9.27
CA LEU A 17 -22.73 -9.25 -10.64
C LEU A 17 -21.68 -9.82 -11.59
N SER A 18 -22.02 -10.97 -12.16
CA SER A 18 -21.34 -11.62 -13.28
C SER A 18 -21.47 -10.79 -14.56
N GLY A 19 -20.44 -10.78 -15.39
CA GLY A 19 -20.54 -10.28 -16.76
C GLY A 19 -19.23 -10.47 -17.50
N GLY A 20 -19.09 -11.60 -18.19
CA GLY A 20 -17.95 -11.88 -19.05
C GLY A 20 -17.93 -10.97 -20.28
N SER A 21 -16.74 -10.59 -20.75
CA SER A 21 -16.52 -10.26 -22.15
C SER A 21 -15.04 -10.35 -22.51
N ARG A 22 -14.81 -10.88 -23.71
CA ARG A 22 -13.56 -11.39 -24.24
C ARG A 22 -12.62 -10.27 -24.66
N ARG A 23 -11.31 -10.49 -24.45
CA ARG A 23 -10.20 -9.67 -24.98
C ARG A 23 -10.22 -9.62 -26.51
N PRO A 24 -9.93 -8.48 -27.16
CA PRO A 24 -9.43 -8.47 -28.52
C PRO A 24 -7.89 -8.41 -28.53
N ARG A 25 -7.29 -9.27 -29.37
CA ARG A 25 -5.87 -9.23 -29.76
C ARG A 25 -5.62 -8.01 -30.65
N CYS A 26 -4.67 -7.17 -30.28
CA CYS A 26 -4.11 -6.16 -31.19
C CYS A 26 -2.90 -6.75 -31.92
N THR A 27 -3.04 -6.93 -33.24
CA THR A 27 -1.96 -7.20 -34.18
C THR A 27 -1.29 -5.88 -34.60
N ARG A 28 0.05 -5.82 -34.55
CA ARG A 28 0.86 -4.71 -35.08
C ARG A 28 0.98 -4.85 -36.61
N PRO A 29 0.81 -3.79 -37.41
CA PRO A 29 1.24 -3.80 -38.80
C PRO A 29 2.71 -3.38 -38.94
N ALA A 30 3.37 -3.98 -39.92
CA ALA A 30 4.77 -3.84 -40.27
C ALA A 30 5.10 -2.47 -40.90
N VAL A 31 6.29 -1.95 -40.59
CA VAL A 31 6.87 -0.74 -41.19
C VAL A 31 7.78 -1.16 -42.34
N ALA A 32 7.42 -0.79 -43.57
CA ALA A 32 8.21 -0.98 -44.77
C ALA A 32 9.07 0.26 -45.09
N GLY A 33 10.18 0.02 -45.78
CA GLY A 33 11.34 0.89 -45.91
C GLY A 33 11.18 2.20 -46.68
N ARG A 34 12.11 3.12 -46.37
CA ARG A 34 12.45 4.31 -47.17
C ARG A 34 13.13 3.88 -48.48
N PRO A 35 13.03 4.66 -49.58
CA PRO A 35 14.24 5.42 -49.93
C PRO A 35 14.04 6.78 -50.67
N ARG A 36 15.08 7.60 -50.46
CA ARG A 36 15.77 8.55 -51.35
C ARG A 36 15.10 9.86 -51.80
N ALA A 37 15.73 10.94 -51.35
CA ALA A 37 15.64 12.30 -51.84
C ALA A 37 16.15 12.45 -53.29
N ARG A 38 15.51 13.35 -54.05
CA ARG A 38 16.12 13.95 -55.25
C ARG A 38 15.76 15.44 -55.37
N ARG A 39 16.74 16.15 -55.92
CA ARG A 39 17.03 17.58 -55.97
C ARG A 39 15.90 18.49 -56.49
N VAL A 40 15.96 19.73 -56.02
CA VAL A 40 15.23 20.94 -56.48
C VAL A 40 15.99 21.65 -57.61
N ALA A 41 15.26 22.25 -58.58
CA ALA A 41 15.36 23.62 -59.14
C ALA A 41 14.81 23.68 -60.61
N PRO A 42 14.51 24.87 -61.21
CA PRO A 42 13.56 25.92 -60.77
C PRO A 42 12.57 26.41 -61.88
N ALA A 43 11.49 27.08 -61.43
CA ALA A 43 10.62 28.14 -62.02
C ALA A 43 10.22 28.22 -63.51
N THR A 44 8.90 28.39 -63.75
CA THR A 44 8.25 29.45 -64.60
C THR A 44 6.72 29.45 -64.39
N PRO A 45 6.03 30.60 -64.19
CA PRO A 45 4.57 30.71 -64.36
C PRO A 45 4.25 31.44 -65.69
N PRO A 46 3.12 31.19 -66.42
CA PRO A 46 1.77 31.72 -66.08
C PRO A 46 0.63 30.81 -66.71
N PRO A 47 -0.66 31.19 -66.94
CA PRO A 47 -1.38 32.46 -66.74
C PRO A 47 -2.69 32.37 -65.93
N VAL A 48 -3.19 33.54 -65.54
CA VAL A 48 -4.45 33.76 -64.81
C VAL A 48 -5.63 33.72 -65.78
N SER A 49 -6.61 32.86 -65.52
CA SER A 49 -7.94 32.88 -66.15
C SER A 49 -9.00 33.23 -65.09
N ASN A 50 -9.78 34.28 -65.30
CA ASN A 50 -10.89 34.66 -64.43
C ASN A 50 -12.10 33.71 -64.62
N PRO A 51 -12.81 33.28 -63.56
CA PRO A 51 -14.08 32.56 -63.68
C PRO A 51 -15.32 33.51 -63.68
N PRO A 52 -16.47 33.08 -64.24
CA PRO A 52 -17.67 33.89 -64.47
C PRO A 52 -18.61 33.97 -63.24
N PRO A 53 -19.67 34.82 -63.24
CA PRO A 53 -20.24 35.34 -62.02
C PRO A 53 -21.32 34.47 -61.34
N SER A 54 -21.28 34.58 -60.01
CA SER A 54 -22.20 34.25 -58.90
C SER A 54 -23.65 33.82 -59.17
N GLY A 55 -24.03 32.68 -58.57
CA GLY A 55 -25.41 32.33 -58.17
C GLY A 55 -25.62 32.56 -56.65
N LYS A 56 -26.82 33.01 -56.25
CA LYS A 56 -27.17 33.52 -54.91
C LYS A 56 -27.16 32.45 -53.79
N PRO A 57 -26.77 32.77 -52.54
CA PRO A 57 -26.79 31.83 -51.41
C PRO A 57 -28.12 31.83 -50.62
N ARG A 58 -28.45 30.66 -50.04
CA ARG A 58 -29.61 30.41 -49.16
C ARG A 58 -29.41 31.02 -47.76
N LYS A 59 -30.49 31.54 -47.15
CA LYS A 59 -30.52 32.17 -45.82
C LYS A 59 -30.23 31.16 -44.70
N HIS A 60 -29.14 31.40 -43.96
CA HIS A 60 -28.93 30.85 -42.62
C HIS A 60 -29.74 31.65 -41.60
N ARG A 61 -30.36 30.95 -40.64
CA ARG A 61 -31.13 31.54 -39.55
C ARG A 61 -30.16 31.90 -38.43
N GLU A 62 -29.71 33.16 -38.41
CA GLU A 62 -28.77 33.65 -37.40
C GLU A 62 -29.48 33.90 -36.07
N LEU A 63 -28.84 33.47 -34.97
CA LEU A 63 -29.26 33.81 -33.61
C LEU A 63 -28.95 35.29 -33.34
N PRO A 64 -29.76 35.98 -32.51
CA PRO A 64 -29.59 37.41 -32.29
C PRO A 64 -28.21 37.76 -31.70
N TRP A 65 -27.57 38.80 -32.24
CA TRP A 65 -26.19 39.25 -31.96
C TRP A 65 -25.88 39.51 -30.48
N PHE A 66 -26.87 39.70 -29.61
CA PHE A 66 -26.67 39.92 -28.18
C PHE A 66 -26.45 38.63 -27.38
N PHE A 67 -26.73 37.44 -27.94
CA PHE A 67 -26.50 36.16 -27.26
C PHE A 67 -24.99 35.83 -27.10
N SER A 68 -24.12 36.36 -27.96
CA SER A 68 -22.68 36.02 -27.96
C SER A 68 -21.84 36.82 -26.95
N GLU A 69 -22.19 38.08 -26.69
CA GLU A 69 -21.34 39.01 -25.93
C GLU A 69 -21.48 38.84 -24.40
N LEU A 70 -22.65 38.43 -23.90
CA LEU A 70 -22.91 38.39 -22.45
C LEU A 70 -23.29 37.01 -21.90
N VAL A 71 -24.06 36.24 -22.66
CA VAL A 71 -24.64 34.97 -22.18
C VAL A 71 -23.61 33.85 -22.22
N ILE A 72 -22.81 33.75 -23.28
CA ILE A 72 -21.81 32.69 -23.41
C ILE A 72 -20.70 32.82 -22.34
N PRO A 73 -20.09 34.00 -22.09
CA PRO A 73 -19.03 34.13 -21.10
C PRO A 73 -19.51 33.86 -19.67
N THR A 74 -20.72 34.30 -19.31
CA THR A 74 -21.30 34.09 -17.97
C THR A 74 -21.67 32.62 -17.73
N VAL A 75 -22.25 31.95 -18.72
CA VAL A 75 -22.55 30.51 -18.63
C VAL A 75 -21.26 29.70 -18.53
N VAL A 76 -20.24 30.02 -19.33
CA VAL A 76 -18.93 29.34 -19.25
C VAL A 76 -18.28 29.56 -17.88
N ALA A 77 -18.32 30.79 -17.34
CA ALA A 77 -17.78 31.11 -16.01
C ALA A 77 -18.52 30.36 -14.88
N LEU A 78 -19.85 30.27 -14.95
CA LEU A 78 -20.65 29.52 -13.96
C LEU A 78 -20.37 28.02 -14.03
N VAL A 79 -20.28 27.46 -15.24
CA VAL A 79 -20.00 26.02 -15.43
C VAL A 79 -18.57 25.68 -14.99
N THR A 80 -17.58 26.48 -15.36
CA THR A 80 -16.19 26.26 -14.94
C THR A 80 -16.01 26.45 -13.43
N GLY A 81 -16.62 27.49 -12.84
CA GLY A 81 -16.60 27.71 -11.39
C GLY A 81 -17.23 26.57 -10.60
N ALA A 82 -18.37 26.03 -11.06
CA ALA A 82 -19.02 24.89 -10.42
C ALA A 82 -18.18 23.60 -10.50
N ILE A 83 -17.56 23.32 -11.66
CA ILE A 83 -16.69 22.14 -11.83
C ILE A 83 -15.46 22.25 -10.92
N VAL A 84 -14.82 23.42 -10.85
CA VAL A 84 -13.67 23.65 -9.97
C VAL A 84 -14.08 23.50 -8.50
N ALA A 85 -15.19 24.13 -8.08
CA ALA A 85 -15.67 24.05 -6.71
C ALA A 85 -16.03 22.62 -6.27
N VAL A 86 -16.69 21.84 -7.13
CA VAL A 86 -17.00 20.43 -6.83
C VAL A 86 -15.71 19.60 -6.80
N GLY A 87 -14.74 19.88 -7.68
CA GLY A 87 -13.43 19.26 -7.69
C GLY A 87 -12.63 19.56 -6.42
N THR A 88 -12.65 20.79 -5.93
CA THR A 88 -11.98 21.17 -4.67
C THR A 88 -12.65 20.54 -3.46
N ILE A 89 -13.98 20.50 -3.40
CA ILE A 89 -14.71 19.89 -2.28
C ILE A 89 -14.48 18.37 -2.21
N LYS A 90 -14.59 17.66 -3.34
CA LYS A 90 -14.30 16.21 -3.38
C LYS A 90 -12.82 15.92 -3.15
N GLY A 91 -11.93 16.76 -3.67
CA GLY A 91 -10.50 16.68 -3.43
C GLY A 91 -10.15 16.91 -1.96
N GLN A 92 -10.78 17.89 -1.30
CA GLN A 92 -10.57 18.19 0.12
C GLN A 92 -11.07 17.07 1.03
N ALA A 93 -12.28 16.55 0.82
CA ALA A 93 -12.80 15.45 1.63
C ALA A 93 -11.89 14.20 1.60
N LEU A 94 -11.39 13.82 0.41
CA LEU A 94 -10.43 12.71 0.29
C LEU A 94 -9.08 13.00 0.94
N LEU A 95 -8.64 14.27 0.91
CA LEU A 95 -7.41 14.70 1.58
C LEU A 95 -7.57 14.74 3.10
N ASP A 96 -8.77 15.06 3.60
CA ASP A 96 -9.06 15.16 5.02
C ASP A 96 -9.17 13.76 5.67
N ASP A 97 -9.82 12.78 5.03
CA ASP A 97 -9.81 11.37 5.48
C ASP A 97 -8.37 10.83 5.61
N ALA A 98 -7.51 11.11 4.61
CA ALA A 98 -6.12 10.68 4.65
C ALA A 98 -5.27 11.41 5.72
N ARG A 99 -5.67 12.63 6.11
CA ARG A 99 -5.03 13.40 7.20
C ARG A 99 -5.43 12.86 8.57
N GLU A 100 -6.69 12.49 8.76
CA GLU A 100 -7.19 11.91 10.02
C GLU A 100 -6.50 10.58 10.32
N ASP A 101 -6.41 9.70 9.33
CA ASP A 101 -5.66 8.43 9.41
C ASP A 101 -4.21 8.63 9.84
N ARG A 102 -3.56 9.68 9.33
CA ARG A 102 -2.17 10.01 9.69
C ARG A 102 -2.07 10.55 11.12
N ALA A 103 -3.04 11.34 11.57
CA ALA A 103 -3.06 11.87 12.92
C ALA A 103 -3.21 10.76 13.96
N LEU A 104 -4.11 9.79 13.71
CA LEU A 104 -4.30 8.63 14.58
C LEU A 104 -3.03 7.78 14.70
N ARG A 105 -2.33 7.50 13.59
CA ARG A 105 -1.05 6.77 13.66
C ARG A 105 0.03 7.53 14.44
N LEU A 106 0.03 8.85 14.36
CA LEU A 106 0.97 9.68 15.12
C LEU A 106 0.65 9.67 16.61
N GLU A 107 -0.63 9.65 16.97
CA GLU A 107 -1.08 9.49 18.36
C GLU A 107 -0.69 8.10 18.89
N ASN A 108 -0.93 7.03 18.12
CA ASN A 108 -0.47 5.69 18.47
C ASN A 108 1.05 5.64 18.66
N LEU A 109 1.83 6.28 17.78
CA LEU A 109 3.28 6.38 17.94
C LEU A 109 3.67 7.10 19.24
N ARG A 110 3.00 8.21 19.58
CA ARG A 110 3.25 8.93 20.84
C ARG A 110 2.94 8.03 22.03
N PHE A 111 1.79 7.37 22.02
CA PHE A 111 1.40 6.43 23.04
C PHE A 111 2.45 5.33 23.25
N VAL A 112 2.97 4.71 22.18
CA VAL A 112 4.02 3.70 22.28
C VAL A 112 5.31 4.26 22.88
N ARG A 113 5.71 5.48 22.49
CA ARG A 113 6.91 6.13 23.02
C ARG A 113 6.79 6.46 24.50
N ASP A 114 5.63 6.94 24.94
CA ASP A 114 5.38 7.25 26.35
C ASP A 114 5.35 5.99 27.23
N HIS A 115 5.05 4.83 26.63
CA HIS A 115 5.09 3.53 27.28
C HIS A 115 6.39 2.74 27.03
N SER A 116 7.35 3.35 26.33
CA SER A 116 8.66 2.75 26.12
C SER A 116 9.57 3.10 27.29
N ALA A 117 9.84 2.11 28.14
CA ALA A 117 10.77 2.25 29.25
C ALA A 117 11.45 0.93 29.56
N VAL A 118 12.55 1.03 30.31
CA VAL A 118 13.26 -0.12 30.87
C VAL A 118 12.49 -0.73 32.06
N ASP A 119 11.53 -0.01 32.63
CA ASP A 119 10.71 -0.49 33.76
C ASP A 119 9.97 -1.79 33.38
N PRO A 120 10.22 -2.91 34.11
CA PRO A 120 9.55 -4.18 33.85
C PRO A 120 8.07 -4.20 34.25
N TYR A 121 7.61 -3.26 35.09
CA TYR A 121 6.22 -3.20 35.55
C TYR A 121 5.34 -2.27 34.73
N GLN A 122 5.92 -1.46 33.84
CA GLN A 122 5.14 -0.58 32.99
C GLN A 122 4.36 -1.41 31.96
N PRO A 123 3.01 -1.35 31.95
CA PRO A 123 2.23 -2.07 30.96
C PRO A 123 2.49 -1.49 29.58
N ARG A 124 2.59 -2.38 28.58
CA ARG A 124 2.82 -2.03 27.17
C ARG A 124 1.72 -2.61 26.28
N PRO A 125 0.47 -2.10 26.37
CA PRO A 125 -0.70 -2.66 25.69
C PRO A 125 -0.89 -2.04 24.31
N PHE A 126 -0.11 -2.49 23.33
CA PHE A 126 -0.13 -1.97 21.96
C PHE A 126 -0.95 -2.83 20.99
N GLY A 127 -1.72 -3.78 21.50
CA GLY A 127 -2.55 -4.66 20.70
C GLY A 127 -3.59 -3.89 19.88
N GLY A 128 -3.78 -4.30 18.63
CA GLY A 128 -4.73 -3.71 17.69
C GLY A 128 -4.40 -2.30 17.20
N LEU A 129 -3.28 -1.69 17.63
CA LEU A 129 -2.92 -0.34 17.19
C LEU A 129 -2.55 -0.31 15.70
N ASP A 130 -2.93 0.77 15.02
CA ASP A 130 -2.41 1.10 13.70
C ASP A 130 -1.10 1.87 13.83
N LEU A 131 -0.01 1.19 13.50
CA LEU A 131 1.37 1.66 13.59
C LEU A 131 2.09 1.46 12.24
N ARG A 132 1.34 1.37 11.14
CA ARG A 132 1.88 1.21 9.78
C ARG A 132 2.90 2.30 9.46
N GLY A 133 4.07 1.88 8.99
CA GLY A 133 5.19 2.74 8.61
C GLY A 133 5.77 3.61 9.73
N GLN A 134 5.45 3.36 11.01
CA GLN A 134 5.89 4.21 12.11
C GLN A 134 7.35 3.92 12.54
N HIS A 135 8.01 4.96 13.06
CA HIS A 135 9.40 4.90 13.53
C HIS A 135 9.48 4.55 15.03
N LEU A 136 9.69 3.26 15.31
CA LEU A 136 9.74 2.62 16.63
C LEU A 136 11.17 2.14 16.98
N ARG A 137 12.18 2.64 16.28
CA ARG A 137 13.61 2.33 16.41
C ARG A 137 14.16 2.60 17.81
N GLY A 138 14.95 1.67 18.33
CA GLY A 138 15.69 1.81 19.59
C GLY A 138 14.82 1.85 20.85
N LEU A 139 13.51 1.58 20.74
CA LEU A 139 12.59 1.63 21.86
C LEU A 139 12.78 0.42 22.78
N GLN A 140 12.55 0.64 24.08
CA GLN A 140 12.52 -0.39 25.12
C GLN A 140 11.08 -0.88 25.27
N LEU A 141 10.79 -2.05 24.70
CA LEU A 141 9.44 -2.59 24.50
C LEU A 141 9.39 -4.08 24.89
N ALA A 142 10.27 -4.52 25.80
CA ALA A 142 10.29 -5.90 26.29
C ALA A 142 8.93 -6.28 26.89
N HIS A 143 8.43 -7.49 26.64
CA HIS A 143 7.13 -7.98 27.09
C HIS A 143 5.93 -7.12 26.65
N ALA A 144 6.08 -6.33 25.58
CA ALA A 144 4.97 -5.58 25.00
C ALA A 144 3.96 -6.53 24.35
N ASN A 145 2.68 -6.15 24.42
CA ASN A 145 1.63 -6.81 23.66
C ASN A 145 1.39 -6.01 22.36
N PHE A 146 1.66 -6.61 21.21
CA PHE A 146 1.35 -6.13 19.87
C PHE A 146 0.36 -7.05 19.14
N ASP A 147 -0.43 -7.83 19.87
CA ASP A 147 -1.39 -8.76 19.29
C ASP A 147 -2.39 -8.02 18.38
N ASP A 148 -2.69 -8.59 17.21
CA ASP A 148 -3.58 -8.01 16.20
C ASP A 148 -3.15 -6.62 15.65
N ALA A 149 -1.97 -6.10 16.02
CA ALA A 149 -1.51 -4.77 15.60
C ALA A 149 -1.20 -4.71 14.08
N GLN A 150 -1.45 -3.55 13.48
CA GLN A 150 -1.10 -3.25 12.09
C GLN A 150 0.28 -2.55 12.07
N LEU A 151 1.32 -3.29 11.72
CA LEU A 151 2.73 -2.89 11.78
C LEU A 151 3.41 -2.97 10.40
N GLU A 152 2.64 -2.94 9.32
CA GLU A 152 3.17 -3.04 7.95
C GLU A 152 4.18 -1.92 7.70
N GLY A 153 5.40 -2.28 7.33
CA GLY A 153 6.50 -1.35 7.12
C GLY A 153 6.98 -0.61 8.38
N ALA A 154 6.57 -1.00 9.58
CA ALA A 154 7.05 -0.39 10.82
C ALA A 154 8.56 -0.59 11.00
N ILE A 155 9.22 0.39 11.63
CA ILE A 155 10.68 0.42 11.77
C ILE A 155 11.04 0.21 13.25
N PHE A 156 11.50 -0.98 13.59
CA PHE A 156 11.88 -1.46 14.92
C PHE A 156 13.37 -1.75 15.07
N ASN A 157 14.20 -1.37 14.09
CA ASN A 157 15.62 -1.67 14.13
C ASN A 157 16.29 -1.25 15.46
N ASN A 158 17.15 -2.11 16.00
CA ASN A 158 17.81 -1.93 17.30
C ASN A 158 16.89 -1.76 18.53
N SER A 159 15.59 -2.07 18.42
CA SER A 159 14.67 -2.03 19.56
C SER A 159 14.78 -3.29 20.42
N ASN A 160 14.47 -3.16 21.71
CA ASN A 160 14.31 -4.29 22.61
C ASN A 160 12.84 -4.73 22.62
N LEU A 161 12.55 -5.88 22.03
CA LEU A 161 11.23 -6.52 21.94
C LEU A 161 11.25 -7.90 22.60
N SER A 162 12.21 -8.17 23.47
CA SER A 162 12.36 -9.47 24.14
C SER A 162 11.07 -9.85 24.89
N GLY A 163 10.61 -11.08 24.70
CA GLY A 163 9.37 -11.60 25.28
C GLY A 163 8.09 -10.91 24.82
N ALA A 164 8.12 -10.07 23.78
CA ALA A 164 6.92 -9.43 23.24
C ALA A 164 6.01 -10.42 22.52
N SER A 165 4.70 -10.15 22.56
CA SER A 165 3.68 -10.91 21.84
C SER A 165 3.27 -10.18 20.57
N PHE A 166 3.29 -10.87 19.43
CA PHE A 166 2.90 -10.37 18.11
C PHE A 166 1.81 -11.26 17.48
N ASN A 167 1.00 -11.92 18.30
CA ASN A 167 0.05 -12.90 17.81
C ASN A 167 -0.94 -12.24 16.84
N PHE A 168 -1.07 -12.80 15.64
CA PHE A 168 -1.89 -12.30 14.54
C PHE A 168 -1.55 -10.88 14.04
N ALA A 169 -0.41 -10.32 14.46
CA ALA A 169 0.05 -9.01 14.01
C ALA A 169 0.52 -9.04 12.54
N ARG A 170 0.46 -7.87 11.90
CA ARG A 170 0.89 -7.69 10.52
C ARG A 170 2.19 -6.90 10.47
N LEU A 171 3.31 -7.59 10.31
CA LEU A 171 4.66 -7.04 10.21
C LEU A 171 5.24 -7.16 8.79
N ASP A 172 4.37 -7.25 7.77
CA ASP A 172 4.85 -7.34 6.40
C ASP A 172 5.69 -6.11 6.03
N HIS A 173 6.86 -6.35 5.45
CA HIS A 173 7.87 -5.33 5.11
C HIS A 173 8.45 -4.52 6.30
N ALA A 174 8.28 -4.96 7.54
CA ALA A 174 8.87 -4.29 8.70
C ALA A 174 10.41 -4.35 8.71
N ASP A 175 11.05 -3.30 9.23
CA ASP A 175 12.50 -3.25 9.50
C ASP A 175 12.75 -3.65 10.96
N LEU A 176 13.23 -4.87 11.18
CA LEU A 176 13.57 -5.46 12.48
C LEU A 176 15.08 -5.68 12.60
N VAL A 177 15.89 -4.96 11.81
CA VAL A 177 17.35 -5.16 11.77
C VAL A 177 17.97 -4.93 13.14
N ALA A 178 18.73 -5.90 13.62
CA ALA A 178 19.36 -5.89 14.94
C ALA A 178 18.40 -5.66 16.13
N ALA A 179 17.09 -5.91 15.95
CA ALA A 179 16.15 -5.91 17.06
C ALA A 179 16.36 -7.14 17.95
N ASP A 180 16.12 -6.98 19.26
CA ASP A 180 16.06 -8.10 20.17
C ASP A 180 14.63 -8.65 20.23
N LEU A 181 14.41 -9.78 19.56
CA LEU A 181 13.15 -10.53 19.50
C LEU A 181 13.30 -11.88 20.22
N SER A 182 14.20 -11.97 21.20
CA SER A 182 14.33 -13.18 22.00
C SER A 182 13.02 -13.50 22.71
N GLU A 183 12.67 -14.79 22.79
CA GLU A 183 11.50 -15.29 23.52
C GLU A 183 10.14 -14.70 23.08
N THR A 184 10.06 -14.10 21.89
CA THR A 184 8.79 -13.53 21.39
C THR A 184 7.80 -14.60 20.96
N GLU A 185 6.51 -14.28 21.05
CA GLU A 185 5.42 -15.10 20.49
C GLU A 185 4.93 -14.52 19.16
N MET A 186 4.93 -15.34 18.10
CA MET A 186 4.55 -14.90 16.75
C MET A 186 3.49 -15.81 16.11
N LYS A 187 2.44 -16.16 16.86
CA LYS A 187 1.39 -17.04 16.35
C LYS A 187 0.60 -16.35 15.24
N GLY A 188 0.55 -16.93 14.04
CA GLY A 188 -0.22 -16.38 12.92
C GLY A 188 0.27 -15.03 12.41
N THR A 189 1.45 -14.57 12.84
CA THR A 189 2.03 -13.28 12.46
C THR A 189 2.46 -13.31 11.00
N ASN A 190 2.25 -12.20 10.29
CA ASN A 190 2.77 -12.03 8.93
C ASN A 190 4.07 -11.23 8.94
N LEU A 191 5.19 -11.87 8.63
CA LEU A 191 6.53 -11.28 8.48
C LEU A 191 6.99 -11.26 7.01
N SER A 192 6.05 -11.34 6.05
CA SER A 192 6.41 -11.39 4.63
C SER A 192 7.25 -10.17 4.23
N GLY A 193 8.44 -10.42 3.69
CA GLY A 193 9.37 -9.37 3.25
C GLY A 193 9.97 -8.53 4.38
N ALA A 194 9.80 -8.91 5.65
CA ALA A 194 10.42 -8.23 6.77
C ALA A 194 11.95 -8.43 6.77
N ASP A 195 12.69 -7.42 7.23
CA ASP A 195 14.14 -7.48 7.38
C ASP A 195 14.51 -7.79 8.83
N LEU A 196 14.97 -9.02 9.08
CA LEU A 196 15.41 -9.55 10.38
C LEU A 196 16.94 -9.72 10.40
N ASP A 197 17.69 -9.05 9.51
CA ASP A 197 19.15 -9.13 9.52
C ASP A 197 19.70 -8.74 10.90
N ARG A 198 20.63 -9.54 11.44
CA ARG A 198 21.23 -9.39 12.77
C ARG A 198 20.25 -9.43 13.95
N ALA A 199 18.98 -9.75 13.75
CA ALA A 199 18.02 -9.84 14.85
C ALA A 199 18.38 -10.98 15.81
N ASN A 200 18.17 -10.77 17.10
CA ASN A 200 18.24 -11.84 18.09
C ASN A 200 16.86 -12.51 18.17
N LEU A 201 16.75 -13.77 17.75
CA LEU A 201 15.52 -14.56 17.78
C LEU A 201 15.67 -15.77 18.71
N THR A 202 16.56 -15.67 19.70
CA THR A 202 16.82 -16.77 20.64
C THR A 202 15.53 -17.16 21.35
N GLY A 203 15.13 -18.42 21.28
CA GLY A 203 13.90 -18.90 21.92
C GLY A 203 12.58 -18.36 21.33
N ALA A 204 12.61 -17.61 20.22
CA ALA A 204 11.40 -17.09 19.61
C ALA A 204 10.48 -18.22 19.11
N MET A 205 9.17 -18.04 19.27
CA MET A 205 8.15 -19.01 18.87
C MET A 205 7.43 -18.56 17.61
N PHE A 206 7.73 -19.24 16.51
CA PHE A 206 7.04 -19.09 15.22
C PHE A 206 6.00 -20.19 15.07
N ASP A 207 4.73 -19.86 15.26
CA ASP A 207 3.62 -20.80 15.11
C ASP A 207 2.67 -20.28 14.04
N GLN A 208 2.46 -21.01 12.94
CA GLN A 208 1.63 -20.53 11.82
C GLN A 208 2.10 -19.18 11.23
N THR A 209 3.37 -18.81 11.45
CA THR A 209 3.94 -17.54 10.98
C THR A 209 4.22 -17.59 9.48
N VAL A 210 3.99 -16.47 8.79
CA VAL A 210 4.32 -16.31 7.37
C VAL A 210 5.63 -15.55 7.21
N LEU A 211 6.62 -16.16 6.54
CA LEU A 211 8.00 -15.67 6.38
C LEU A 211 8.40 -15.49 4.90
N TYR A 212 7.45 -15.47 3.95
CA TYR A 212 7.76 -15.31 2.52
C TYR A 212 8.67 -14.09 2.28
N ARG A 213 9.78 -14.26 1.55
CA ARG A 213 10.76 -13.19 1.26
C ARG A 213 11.41 -12.54 2.49
N ALA A 214 11.22 -13.07 3.71
CA ALA A 214 11.85 -12.50 4.89
C ALA A 214 13.39 -12.69 4.84
N ASN A 215 14.12 -11.72 5.38
CA ASN A 215 15.58 -11.75 5.44
C ASN A 215 16.08 -12.09 6.85
N LEU A 216 16.56 -13.31 7.08
CA LEU A 216 17.13 -13.77 8.36
C LEU A 216 18.63 -14.06 8.26
N LYS A 217 19.35 -13.58 7.24
CA LYS A 217 20.72 -14.05 6.88
C LYS A 217 21.76 -14.04 8.01
N THR A 218 21.62 -13.14 8.99
CA THR A 218 22.55 -13.08 10.14
C THR A 218 21.81 -13.10 11.47
N ALA A 219 20.55 -13.53 11.48
CA ALA A 219 19.76 -13.64 12.69
C ALA A 219 20.25 -14.79 13.58
N ASN A 220 20.19 -14.61 14.89
CA ASN A 220 20.47 -15.67 15.86
C ASN A 220 19.18 -16.47 16.13
N LEU A 221 19.10 -17.69 15.61
CA LEU A 221 17.93 -18.58 15.73
C LEU A 221 18.09 -19.66 16.82
N ASN A 222 19.02 -19.49 17.76
CA ASN A 222 19.27 -20.52 18.79
C ASN A 222 18.03 -20.79 19.63
N GLY A 223 17.56 -22.04 19.65
CA GLY A 223 16.35 -22.41 20.39
C GLY A 223 15.04 -21.84 19.82
N ALA A 224 15.07 -21.15 18.67
CA ALA A 224 13.85 -20.72 18.00
C ALA A 224 13.04 -21.94 17.56
N VAL A 225 11.72 -21.88 17.78
CA VAL A 225 10.81 -22.99 17.48
C VAL A 225 9.96 -22.60 16.29
N PHE A 226 9.94 -23.47 15.28
CA PHE A 226 9.14 -23.28 14.06
C PHE A 226 8.08 -24.38 13.98
N ARG A 227 6.81 -24.01 14.09
CA ARG A 227 5.64 -24.88 13.89
C ARG A 227 4.78 -24.27 12.80
N CYS A 228 4.36 -25.07 11.81
CA CYS A 228 3.43 -24.59 10.78
C CYS A 228 3.88 -23.35 10.00
N VAL A 229 5.19 -23.13 9.86
CA VAL A 229 5.68 -21.90 9.24
C VAL A 229 5.60 -21.94 7.72
N HIS A 230 5.22 -20.83 7.12
CA HIS A 230 5.07 -20.68 5.68
C HIS A 230 6.21 -19.84 5.12
N TYR A 231 7.05 -20.44 4.26
CA TYR A 231 8.16 -19.74 3.63
C TYR A 231 8.43 -20.29 2.22
N ASP A 232 9.19 -19.55 1.42
CA ASP A 232 9.47 -19.90 0.02
C ASP A 232 10.98 -19.84 -0.30
N GLY A 233 11.35 -20.06 -1.57
CA GLY A 233 12.75 -20.04 -2.01
C GLY A 233 13.43 -18.67 -1.94
N SER A 234 12.67 -17.60 -1.67
CA SER A 234 13.20 -16.25 -1.53
C SER A 234 13.44 -15.85 -0.07
N THR A 235 12.99 -16.67 0.88
CA THR A 235 13.28 -16.49 2.31
C THR A 235 14.75 -16.79 2.56
N SER A 236 15.47 -15.83 3.14
CA SER A 236 16.92 -15.97 3.35
C SER A 236 17.20 -16.41 4.79
N TRP A 237 17.88 -17.53 4.96
CA TRP A 237 18.20 -18.11 6.26
C TRP A 237 19.66 -17.87 6.65
N PRO A 238 20.02 -17.95 7.95
CA PRO A 238 21.42 -17.95 8.37
C PRO A 238 22.22 -19.08 7.71
N PRO A 239 23.50 -18.86 7.34
CA PRO A 239 24.37 -19.91 6.86
C PRO A 239 24.43 -21.10 7.83
N GLY A 240 24.25 -22.31 7.31
CA GLY A 240 24.26 -23.55 8.12
C GLY A 240 22.96 -23.86 8.86
N PHE A 241 21.97 -22.96 8.84
CA PHE A 241 20.64 -23.26 9.37
C PHE A 241 19.84 -24.12 8.38
N ASN A 242 19.24 -25.20 8.88
CA ASN A 242 18.34 -26.06 8.10
C ASN A 242 16.88 -25.76 8.49
N PRO A 243 16.09 -25.07 7.64
CA PRO A 243 14.71 -24.72 7.98
C PRO A 243 13.81 -25.96 8.03
N PRO A 244 12.70 -25.90 8.79
CA PRO A 244 11.75 -27.01 8.86
C PRO A 244 11.13 -27.29 7.48
N PRO A 245 10.72 -28.53 7.17
CA PRO A 245 10.08 -28.84 5.89
C PRO A 245 8.83 -27.98 5.63
N ARG A 246 8.66 -27.51 4.39
CA ARG A 246 7.56 -26.59 3.99
C ARG A 246 6.17 -27.20 4.09
N ASP A 247 6.07 -28.52 3.95
CA ASP A 247 4.80 -29.24 3.87
C ASP A 247 4.50 -30.02 5.17
N GLN A 248 4.99 -29.55 6.31
CA GLN A 248 4.67 -30.18 7.59
C GLN A 248 3.17 -30.05 7.88
N PRO A 249 2.45 -31.17 8.13
CA PRO A 249 1.07 -31.12 8.52
C PRO A 249 0.95 -30.38 9.86
N CYS A 250 0.11 -29.36 9.86
CA CYS A 250 -0.17 -28.61 11.07
C CYS A 250 -0.99 -29.44 12.05
N ALA A 251 -0.37 -29.88 13.15
CA ALA A 251 -1.04 -30.67 14.19
C ALA A 251 -2.30 -29.99 14.76
N ALA A 252 -2.40 -28.66 14.67
CA ALA A 252 -3.60 -27.91 15.05
C ALA A 252 -4.85 -28.23 14.20
N ALA A 253 -4.71 -28.89 13.04
CA ALA A 253 -5.85 -29.35 12.25
C ALA A 253 -6.49 -30.65 12.78
N GLU A 254 -5.79 -31.40 13.65
CA GLU A 254 -6.27 -32.69 14.18
C GLU A 254 -6.93 -32.58 15.56
N GLU A 255 -6.55 -31.59 16.37
CA GLU A 255 -7.02 -31.48 17.75
C GLU A 255 -8.37 -30.75 17.89
N VAL A 256 -8.83 -30.06 16.83
CA VAL A 256 -10.19 -29.46 16.76
C VAL A 256 -11.23 -30.48 16.23
N ARG A 257 -10.82 -31.70 15.88
CA ARG A 257 -11.71 -32.76 15.35
C ARG A 257 -11.99 -33.89 16.35
N ARG A 258 -11.71 -33.71 17.64
CA ARG A 258 -12.11 -34.67 18.69
C ARG A 258 -12.94 -34.00 19.78
#